data_AF-A0A2P6W9P4-F1
#
_entry.id   AF-A0A2P6W9P4-F1
#
_cell.length_a   1.000
_cell.length_b   1.000
_cell.length_c   1.000
_cell.angle_alpha   90.00
_cell.angle_beta   90.00
_cell.angle_gamma   90.00
#
_symmetry.space_group_name_H-M   'P 1'
#
loop_
_entity.id
_entity.type
_entity.pdbx_description
1 polymer ?
#
loop_
_entity_poly.entity_id
_entity_poly.type
_entity_poly.pdbx_seq_one_letter_code
_entity_poly.pdbx_strand_id
1 'polypeptide(L)'
;MPQFYDLCVRNRSEELEAKMQELGWNTSPDLETVFLEAEEWGELKRKIGEERNEADVLVFKGGNEKLNRKACEDSRIDVLLHPEKGRKDSGFNHVTAKEASKNQVAIGLDITLITEASNKVQSHLLRHWKRNLMLCENYNSPYIITTSARNKYELRAPKDLESIIESLGYNGKKAVSEFPEQIKRR
;
A
#
# COMPACT_ATOMS: atom_id res chain seq x y z
N MET A 1 20.95 -10.87 -1.60
CA MET A 1 19.61 -11.11 -2.17
C MET A 1 18.75 -9.89 -1.86
N PRO A 2 17.82 -9.47 -2.74
CA PRO A 2 16.88 -8.40 -2.39
C PRO A 2 16.10 -8.80 -1.14
N GLN A 3 15.98 -7.88 -0.18
CA GLN A 3 15.13 -8.06 1.00
C GLN A 3 13.70 -7.64 0.61
N PHE A 4 12.72 -8.51 0.86
CA PHE A 4 11.31 -8.25 0.55
C PHE A 4 10.59 -7.78 1.81
N TYR A 5 9.72 -6.78 1.71
CA TYR A 5 9.01 -6.25 2.88
C TYR A 5 7.52 -6.10 2.60
N ASP A 6 6.72 -6.54 3.57
CA ASP A 6 5.30 -6.20 3.64
C ASP A 6 5.07 -5.29 4.85
N LEU A 7 4.86 -4.01 4.56
CA LEU A 7 4.66 -2.97 5.56
C LEU A 7 3.21 -2.85 6.02
N CYS A 8 2.25 -3.47 5.33
CA CYS A 8 0.82 -3.25 5.57
C CYS A 8 0.11 -4.50 6.10
N VAL A 9 0.85 -5.44 6.71
CA VAL A 9 0.26 -6.57 7.44
C VAL A 9 -0.51 -6.05 8.66
N ARG A 10 -1.73 -6.57 8.89
CA ARG A 10 -2.67 -6.03 9.89
C ARG A 10 -2.55 -6.67 11.27
N ASN A 11 -1.85 -7.78 11.35
CA ASN A 11 -1.63 -8.55 12.57
C ASN A 11 -0.16 -8.95 12.58
N ARG A 12 0.47 -9.07 13.75
CA ARG A 12 1.88 -9.45 13.91
C ARG A 12 2.03 -10.56 14.95
N SER A 13 1.13 -11.55 14.92
CA SER A 13 1.26 -12.72 15.79
C SER A 13 2.53 -13.50 15.48
N GLU A 14 3.12 -14.16 16.48
CA GLU A 14 4.34 -14.97 16.32
C GLU A 14 4.20 -16.01 15.20
N GLU A 15 3.01 -16.62 15.09
CA GLU A 15 2.69 -17.59 14.03
C GLU A 15 2.73 -16.96 12.63
N LEU A 16 2.25 -15.72 12.50
CA LEU A 16 2.26 -15.00 11.23
C LEU A 16 3.68 -14.62 10.84
N GLU A 17 4.46 -14.11 11.79
CA GLU A 17 5.86 -13.74 11.60
C GLU A 17 6.71 -14.94 11.18
N ALA A 18 6.53 -16.08 11.84
CA ALA A 18 7.18 -17.33 11.45
C ALA A 18 6.82 -17.73 10.01
N LYS A 19 5.54 -17.59 9.62
CA LYS A 19 5.10 -17.89 8.25
C LYS A 19 5.65 -16.89 7.23
N MET A 20 5.76 -15.62 7.59
CA MET A 20 6.35 -14.59 6.74
C MET A 20 7.82 -14.92 6.43
N GLN A 21 8.60 -15.27 7.44
CA GLN A 21 10.00 -15.69 7.27
C GLN A 21 10.11 -16.95 6.41
N GLU A 22 9.24 -17.95 6.63
CA GLU A 22 9.19 -19.17 5.81
C GLU A 22 8.95 -18.87 4.32
N LEU A 23 8.07 -17.91 4.03
CA LEU A 23 7.76 -17.47 2.66
C LEU A 23 8.85 -16.57 2.04
N GLY A 24 9.85 -16.16 2.81
CA GLY A 24 10.95 -15.33 2.36
C GLY A 24 10.74 -13.81 2.52
N TRP A 25 9.76 -13.39 3.33
CA TRP A 25 9.65 -11.99 3.75
C TRP A 25 10.75 -11.65 4.75
N ASN A 26 11.33 -10.46 4.60
CA ASN A 26 12.13 -9.87 5.65
C ASN A 26 11.19 -9.24 6.67
N THR A 27 11.24 -9.74 7.90
CA THR A 27 10.37 -9.25 8.95
C THR A 27 11.07 -8.22 9.83
N SER A 28 10.28 -7.37 10.47
CA SER A 28 10.76 -6.38 11.41
C SER A 28 9.72 -6.36 12.52
N PRO A 29 9.86 -7.24 13.54
CA PRO A 29 8.82 -7.47 14.52
C PRO A 29 8.49 -6.21 15.34
N ASP A 30 9.44 -5.28 15.45
CA ASP A 30 9.28 -4.01 16.15
C ASP A 30 8.64 -2.90 15.29
N LEU A 31 8.34 -3.16 14.00
CA LEU A 31 7.78 -2.16 13.10
C LEU A 31 6.28 -1.98 13.34
N GLU A 32 5.89 -0.80 13.81
CA GLU A 32 4.50 -0.45 14.09
C GLU A 32 3.84 0.24 12.88
N THR A 33 2.86 -0.43 12.28
CA THR A 33 2.06 0.11 11.17
C THR A 33 0.67 0.50 11.64
N VAL A 34 0.37 1.80 11.61
CA VAL A 34 -0.94 2.34 11.99
C VAL A 34 -1.80 2.61 10.75
N PHE A 35 -3.03 2.11 10.76
CA PHE A 35 -4.01 2.30 9.68
C PHE A 35 -5.06 3.34 10.05
N LEU A 36 -5.12 4.43 9.28
CA LEU A 36 -6.08 5.50 9.45
C LEU A 36 -7.26 5.35 8.50
N GLU A 37 -8.46 5.59 9.03
CA GLU A 37 -9.70 5.81 8.29
C GLU A 37 -10.31 7.13 8.77
N ALA A 38 -10.90 7.90 7.87
CA ALA A 38 -11.55 9.16 8.19
C ALA A 38 -12.56 9.53 7.08
N GLU A 39 -13.61 10.26 7.46
CA GLU A 39 -14.62 10.73 6.50
C GLU A 39 -14.40 12.18 6.06
N GLU A 40 -13.66 12.95 6.86
CA GLU A 40 -13.32 14.35 6.59
C GLU A 40 -11.86 14.70 6.86
N TRP A 41 -11.37 15.79 6.25
CA TRP A 41 -9.97 16.20 6.36
C TRP A 41 -9.56 16.60 7.77
N GLY A 42 -10.45 17.27 8.52
CA GLY A 42 -10.16 17.68 9.89
C GLY A 42 -9.89 16.47 10.80
N GLU A 43 -10.70 15.42 10.65
CA GLU A 43 -10.55 14.16 11.37
C GLU A 43 -9.24 13.46 10.97
N LEU A 44 -8.97 13.31 9.67
CA LEU A 44 -7.75 12.69 9.17
C LEU A 44 -6.50 13.42 9.68
N LYS A 45 -6.49 14.76 9.57
CA LYS A 45 -5.36 15.59 10.00
C LYS A 45 -5.08 15.48 11.49
N ARG A 46 -6.13 15.38 12.32
CA ARG A 46 -6.01 15.16 13.77
C ARG A 46 -5.38 13.80 14.05
N LYS A 47 -5.92 12.72 13.47
CA LYS A 47 -5.40 11.35 13.62
C LYS A 47 -3.94 11.24 13.18
N ILE A 48 -3.56 11.88 12.07
CA ILE A 48 -2.14 11.94 11.65
C ILE A 48 -1.27 12.58 12.72
N GLY A 49 -1.73 13.65 13.38
CA GLY A 49 -0.97 14.32 14.43
C GLY A 49 -0.81 13.49 15.71
N GLU A 50 -1.81 12.68 16.04
CA GLU A 50 -1.82 11.80 17.22
C GLU A 50 -0.90 10.59 17.02
N GLU A 51 -1.01 9.92 15.87
CA GLU A 51 -0.38 8.61 15.65
C GLU A 51 1.06 8.68 15.09
N ARG A 52 1.44 9.77 14.41
CA ARG A 52 2.73 9.82 13.68
C ARG A 52 3.97 9.64 14.56
N ASN A 53 3.91 10.01 15.83
CA ASN A 53 5.05 9.88 16.74
C ASN A 53 5.25 8.43 17.23
N GLU A 54 4.20 7.61 17.17
CA GLU A 54 4.22 6.22 17.65
C GLU A 54 4.31 5.23 16.49
N ALA A 55 3.84 5.60 15.30
CA ALA A 55 3.88 4.78 14.10
C ALA A 55 5.21 4.89 13.34
N ASP A 56 5.80 3.75 12.99
CA ASP A 56 6.88 3.68 12.00
C ASP A 56 6.33 3.90 10.59
N VAL A 57 5.17 3.29 10.30
CA VAL A 57 4.49 3.41 9.00
C VAL A 57 3.04 3.85 9.20
N LEU A 58 2.68 4.99 8.61
CA LEU A 58 1.32 5.53 8.68
C LEU A 58 0.59 5.33 7.36
N VAL A 59 -0.47 4.51 7.39
CA VAL A 59 -1.22 4.10 6.22
C VAL A 59 -2.60 4.74 6.24
N PHE A 60 -2.97 5.50 5.21
CA PHE A 60 -4.35 5.96 5.06
C PHE A 60 -5.13 5.05 4.12
N LYS A 61 -6.30 4.57 4.58
CA LYS A 61 -7.26 3.85 3.73
C LYS A 61 -8.23 4.85 3.10
N GLY A 62 -8.10 5.00 1.79
CA GLY A 62 -8.84 5.94 0.98
C GLY A 62 -10.26 5.50 0.57
N GLY A 63 -10.71 6.10 -0.52
CA GLY A 63 -12.03 5.89 -1.14
C GLY A 63 -12.76 7.19 -1.47
N ASN A 64 -12.38 8.28 -0.80
CA ASN A 64 -12.84 9.62 -1.12
C ASN A 64 -11.76 10.38 -1.89
N GLU A 65 -12.04 10.84 -3.10
CA GLU A 65 -11.06 11.52 -3.97
C GLU A 65 -10.41 12.75 -3.32
N LYS A 66 -11.18 13.55 -2.57
CA LYS A 66 -10.63 14.72 -1.88
C LYS A 66 -9.67 14.30 -0.78
N LEU A 67 -10.02 13.25 -0.02
CA LEU A 67 -9.15 12.74 1.04
C LEU A 67 -7.94 11.99 0.50
N ASN A 68 -8.08 11.19 -0.56
CA ASN A 68 -6.96 10.54 -1.25
C ASN A 68 -5.91 11.59 -1.65
N ARG A 69 -6.35 12.70 -2.25
CA ARG A 69 -5.45 13.81 -2.60
C ARG A 69 -4.84 14.46 -1.37
N LYS A 70 -5.63 14.78 -0.35
CA LYS A 70 -5.13 15.40 0.88
C LYS A 70 -4.14 14.52 1.64
N ALA A 71 -4.33 13.21 1.64
CA ALA A 71 -3.39 12.24 2.19
C ALA A 71 -2.06 12.26 1.42
N CYS A 72 -2.09 12.29 0.09
CA CYS A 72 -0.88 12.43 -0.72
C CYS A 72 -0.20 13.81 -0.61
N GLU A 73 -0.93 14.86 -0.20
CA GLU A 73 -0.38 16.20 0.08
C GLU A 73 0.34 16.29 1.44
N ASP A 74 0.13 15.33 2.35
CA ASP A 74 0.69 15.32 3.70
C ASP A 74 1.85 14.32 3.82
N SER A 75 3.07 14.83 3.99
CA SER A 75 4.30 14.01 4.02
C SER A 75 4.44 13.09 5.24
N ARG A 76 3.50 13.16 6.20
CA ARG A 76 3.46 12.27 7.37
C ARG A 76 2.77 10.95 7.06
N ILE A 77 2.00 10.87 5.99
CA ILE A 77 1.42 9.62 5.46
C ILE A 77 2.47 8.92 4.60
N ASP A 78 2.64 7.61 4.79
CA ASP A 78 3.59 6.81 4.02
C ASP A 78 2.91 6.04 2.89
N VAL A 79 1.68 5.55 3.11
CA VAL A 79 0.97 4.71 2.14
C VAL A 79 -0.50 5.13 2.02
N LEU A 80 -0.98 5.25 0.79
CA LEU A 80 -2.41 5.34 0.45
C LEU A 80 -2.90 3.97 -0.04
N LEU A 81 -3.78 3.33 0.72
CA LEU A 81 -4.47 2.09 0.35
C LEU A 81 -5.88 2.33 -0.15
N HIS A 82 -6.35 1.47 -1.05
CA HIS A 82 -7.73 1.41 -1.52
C HIS A 82 -8.33 2.74 -2.02
N PRO A 83 -7.60 3.56 -2.82
CA PRO A 83 -8.15 4.81 -3.34
C PRO A 83 -9.47 4.62 -4.10
N GLU A 84 -9.69 3.44 -4.70
CA GLU A 84 -10.87 3.03 -5.46
C GLU A 84 -12.09 2.61 -4.61
N LYS A 85 -11.96 2.49 -3.29
CA LYS A 85 -13.04 1.98 -2.42
C LYS A 85 -14.32 2.80 -2.59
N GLY A 86 -15.41 2.13 -2.98
CA GLY A 86 -16.72 2.76 -3.21
C GLY A 86 -16.80 3.60 -4.50
N ARG A 87 -15.80 3.52 -5.39
CA ARG A 87 -15.71 4.30 -6.62
C ARG A 87 -15.84 3.40 -7.86
N LYS A 88 -16.11 4.05 -9.01
CA LYS A 88 -16.08 3.42 -10.35
C LYS A 88 -14.74 3.65 -11.07
N ASP A 89 -13.96 4.61 -10.60
CA ASP A 89 -12.61 4.92 -11.09
C ASP A 89 -11.56 4.42 -10.08
N SER A 90 -10.27 4.57 -10.39
CA SER A 90 -9.20 4.08 -9.52
C SER A 90 -8.91 4.97 -8.30
N GLY A 91 -9.66 6.07 -8.12
CA GLY A 91 -9.48 7.05 -7.04
C GLY A 91 -8.14 7.78 -7.01
N PHE A 92 -7.33 7.61 -8.06
CA PHE A 92 -5.98 8.15 -8.18
C PHE A 92 -5.80 8.75 -9.58
N ASN A 93 -5.34 10.00 -9.62
CA ASN A 93 -5.19 10.76 -10.86
C ASN A 93 -3.80 11.42 -10.92
N HIS A 94 -3.53 12.14 -12.01
CA HIS A 94 -2.25 12.80 -12.24
C HIS A 94 -1.91 13.89 -11.21
N VAL A 95 -2.91 14.54 -10.60
CA VAL A 95 -2.67 15.52 -9.52
C VAL A 95 -2.25 14.78 -8.27
N THR A 96 -3.00 13.76 -7.86
CA THR A 96 -2.66 12.93 -6.70
C THR A 96 -1.29 12.26 -6.86
N ALA A 97 -0.93 11.81 -8.07
CA ALA A 97 0.37 11.23 -8.35
C ALA A 97 1.53 12.23 -8.17
N LYS A 98 1.36 13.49 -8.60
CA LYS A 98 2.37 14.53 -8.39
C LYS A 98 2.58 14.81 -6.89
N GLU A 99 1.50 14.92 -6.13
CA GLU A 99 1.58 15.12 -4.68
C GLU A 99 2.23 13.91 -4.00
N ALA A 100 1.85 12.70 -4.39
CA ALA A 100 2.44 11.45 -3.91
C ALA A 100 3.94 11.38 -4.19
N SER A 101 4.40 11.80 -5.37
CA SER A 101 5.83 11.87 -5.68
C SER A 101 6.55 12.92 -4.82
N LYS A 102 5.99 14.13 -4.71
CA LYS A 102 6.56 15.22 -3.92
C LYS A 102 6.75 14.85 -2.44
N ASN A 103 5.77 14.17 -1.86
CA ASN A 103 5.77 13.82 -0.44
C ASN A 103 6.27 12.39 -0.17
N GLN A 104 6.56 11.63 -1.23
CA GLN A 104 6.89 10.20 -1.22
C GLN A 104 5.83 9.33 -0.52
N VAL A 105 4.56 9.62 -0.79
CA VAL A 105 3.44 8.77 -0.38
C VAL A 105 3.30 7.63 -1.38
N ALA A 106 3.45 6.39 -0.93
CA ALA A 106 3.34 5.24 -1.79
C ALA A 106 1.88 4.85 -2.05
N ILE A 107 1.60 4.46 -3.28
CA ILE A 107 0.29 3.85 -3.61
C ILE A 107 0.38 2.36 -3.34
N GLY A 108 -0.44 1.88 -2.40
CA GLY A 108 -0.46 0.46 -2.05
C GLY A 108 -1.49 -0.33 -2.84
N LEU A 109 -1.05 -1.48 -3.34
CA LEU A 109 -1.86 -2.46 -4.05
C LEU A 109 -2.11 -3.65 -3.12
N ASP A 110 -3.35 -3.85 -2.70
CA ASP A 110 -3.72 -4.87 -1.71
C ASP A 110 -4.28 -6.13 -2.38
N ILE A 111 -3.52 -7.22 -2.34
CA ILE A 111 -3.92 -8.48 -2.99
C ILE A 111 -5.20 -9.10 -2.41
N THR A 112 -5.54 -8.78 -1.15
CA THR A 112 -6.77 -9.31 -0.52
C THR A 112 -8.01 -8.89 -1.28
N LEU A 113 -8.00 -7.67 -1.86
CA LEU A 113 -9.10 -7.18 -2.67
C LEU A 113 -9.33 -8.04 -3.91
N ILE A 114 -8.28 -8.64 -4.47
CA ILE A 114 -8.41 -9.53 -5.61
C ILE A 114 -8.90 -10.91 -5.14
N THR A 115 -8.32 -11.45 -4.08
CA THR A 115 -8.67 -12.80 -3.61
C THR A 115 -10.09 -12.90 -3.06
N GLU A 116 -10.63 -11.82 -2.49
CA GLU A 116 -11.99 -11.78 -1.93
C GLU A 116 -13.06 -11.34 -2.95
N ALA A 117 -12.64 -10.74 -4.08
CA ALA A 117 -13.55 -10.22 -5.09
C ALA A 117 -14.11 -11.29 -6.04
N SER A 118 -15.33 -11.06 -6.54
CA SER A 118 -15.86 -11.81 -7.68
C SER A 118 -15.08 -11.51 -8.97
N ASN A 119 -15.12 -12.42 -9.94
CA ASN A 119 -14.38 -12.29 -11.22
C ASN A 119 -14.59 -10.94 -11.92
N LYS A 120 -15.82 -10.41 -11.91
CA LYS A 120 -16.12 -9.09 -12.50
C LYS A 120 -15.37 -7.99 -11.76
N VAL A 121 -15.43 -7.99 -10.43
CA VAL A 121 -14.77 -6.99 -9.58
C VAL A 121 -13.24 -7.11 -9.70
N GLN A 122 -12.69 -8.32 -9.74
CA GLN A 122 -11.26 -8.56 -9.99
C GLN A 122 -10.77 -7.89 -11.28
N SER A 123 -11.52 -8.03 -12.38
CA SER A 123 -11.15 -7.41 -13.66
C SER A 123 -11.09 -5.88 -13.58
N HIS A 124 -12.01 -5.27 -12.82
CA HIS A 124 -12.02 -3.83 -12.58
C HIS A 124 -10.85 -3.39 -11.69
N LEU A 125 -10.56 -4.13 -10.61
CA LEU A 125 -9.43 -3.86 -9.72
C LEU A 125 -8.10 -3.94 -10.46
N LEU A 126 -7.86 -4.98 -11.24
CA LEU A 126 -6.62 -5.11 -12.04
C LEU A 126 -6.49 -3.96 -13.05
N ARG A 127 -7.60 -3.51 -13.66
CA ARG A 127 -7.59 -2.32 -14.52
C ARG A 127 -7.22 -1.05 -13.73
N HIS A 128 -7.74 -0.89 -12.51
CA HIS A 128 -7.40 0.24 -11.64
C HIS A 128 -5.93 0.20 -11.22
N TRP A 129 -5.41 -0.96 -10.85
CA TRP A 129 -4.00 -1.16 -10.51
C TRP A 129 -3.08 -0.82 -11.66
N LYS A 130 -3.36 -1.33 -12.86
CA LYS A 130 -2.59 -1.02 -14.07
C LYS A 130 -2.57 0.49 -14.36
N ARG A 131 -3.70 1.18 -14.13
CA ARG A 131 -3.81 2.64 -14.29
C ARG A 131 -3.00 3.39 -13.22
N ASN A 132 -3.04 2.93 -11.97
CA ASN A 132 -2.32 3.55 -10.87
C ASN A 132 -0.81 3.39 -11.04
N LEU A 133 -0.34 2.19 -11.40
CA LEU A 133 1.06 1.91 -11.71
C LEU A 133 1.57 2.79 -12.87
N MET A 134 0.77 2.94 -13.94
CA MET A 134 1.11 3.85 -15.05
C MET A 134 1.33 5.29 -14.56
N LEU A 135 0.43 5.78 -13.71
CA LEU A 135 0.54 7.13 -13.16
C LEU A 135 1.74 7.26 -12.23
N CYS A 136 2.02 6.25 -11.41
CA CYS A 136 3.18 6.23 -10.52
C CYS A 136 4.49 6.29 -11.31
N GLU A 137 4.66 5.49 -12.37
CA GLU A 137 5.86 5.56 -13.22
C GLU A 137 5.95 6.90 -13.97
N ASN A 138 4.84 7.43 -14.51
CA ASN A 138 4.84 8.70 -15.23
C ASN A 138 5.20 9.91 -14.36
N TYR A 139 4.90 9.85 -13.06
CA TYR A 139 5.12 10.96 -12.12
C TYR A 139 6.19 10.65 -11.08
N ASN A 140 6.89 9.51 -11.18
CA ASN A 140 7.86 9.04 -10.17
C ASN A 140 7.27 9.00 -8.75
N SER A 141 6.04 8.51 -8.61
CA SER A 141 5.42 8.24 -7.32
C SER A 141 5.79 6.84 -6.85
N PRO A 142 6.11 6.62 -5.56
CA PRO A 142 6.35 5.28 -5.07
C PRO A 142 5.08 4.42 -5.09
N TYR A 143 5.25 3.11 -5.22
CA TYR A 143 4.15 2.14 -5.13
C TYR A 143 4.61 0.88 -4.43
N ILE A 144 3.71 0.23 -3.71
CA ILE A 144 3.98 -1.04 -3.02
C ILE A 144 2.86 -2.04 -3.30
N ILE A 145 3.15 -3.32 -3.09
CA ILE A 145 2.13 -4.38 -3.05
C ILE A 145 2.17 -5.05 -1.67
N THR A 146 1.00 -5.37 -1.13
CA THR A 146 0.87 -5.93 0.21
C THR A 146 -0.13 -7.09 0.22
N THR A 147 0.08 -8.02 1.15
CA THR A 147 -0.88 -9.07 1.48
C THR A 147 -1.97 -8.59 2.43
N SER A 148 -1.83 -7.43 3.08
CA SER A 148 -2.72 -6.93 4.14
C SER A 148 -3.22 -8.00 5.12
N ALA A 149 -2.38 -9.01 5.37
CA ALA A 149 -2.84 -10.27 5.93
C ALA A 149 -3.23 -10.09 7.39
N ARG A 150 -4.35 -10.69 7.79
CA ARG A 150 -4.83 -10.74 9.17
C ARG A 150 -4.42 -12.05 9.85
N ASN A 151 -4.14 -13.07 9.05
CA ASN A 151 -3.73 -14.41 9.47
C ASN A 151 -2.81 -15.06 8.44
N LYS A 152 -2.20 -16.19 8.81
CA LYS A 152 -1.18 -16.88 7.99
C LYS A 152 -1.67 -17.42 6.65
N TYR A 153 -2.99 -17.61 6.47
CA TYR A 153 -3.56 -18.16 5.24
C TYR A 153 -3.73 -17.11 4.14
N GLU A 154 -3.75 -15.83 4.53
CA GLU A 154 -3.84 -14.69 3.61
C GLU A 154 -2.47 -14.28 3.05
N LEU A 155 -1.38 -14.74 3.65
CA LEU A 155 -0.02 -14.47 3.16
C LEU A 155 0.22 -15.07 1.78
N ARG A 156 1.03 -14.37 0.98
CA ARG A 156 1.57 -14.83 -0.29
C ARG A 156 3.07 -14.64 -0.30
N ALA A 157 3.80 -15.43 -1.07
CA ALA A 157 5.24 -15.26 -1.17
C ALA A 157 5.55 -13.92 -1.88
N PRO A 158 6.62 -13.22 -1.50
CA PRO A 158 6.98 -11.95 -2.11
C PRO A 158 7.25 -12.10 -3.62
N LYS A 159 7.78 -13.25 -4.05
CA LYS A 159 7.98 -13.57 -5.48
C LYS A 159 6.68 -13.71 -6.26
N ASP A 160 5.62 -14.18 -5.63
CA ASP A 160 4.30 -14.22 -6.27
C ASP A 160 3.79 -12.79 -6.49
N LEU A 161 3.90 -11.95 -5.47
CA LEU A 161 3.49 -10.55 -5.57
C LEU A 161 4.33 -9.75 -6.59
N GLU A 162 5.63 -10.00 -6.66
CA GLU A 162 6.53 -9.47 -7.70
C GLU A 162 6.00 -9.83 -9.09
N SER A 163 5.69 -11.12 -9.34
CA SER A 163 5.21 -11.60 -10.63
C SER A 163 3.86 -11.00 -11.06
N ILE A 164 3.00 -10.64 -10.10
CA ILE A 164 1.71 -9.98 -10.38
C ILE A 164 1.96 -8.59 -10.98
N ILE A 165 2.87 -7.83 -10.39
CA ILE A 165 3.22 -6.48 -10.89
C ILE A 165 3.92 -6.57 -12.24
N GLU A 166 4.80 -7.56 -12.44
CA GLU A 166 5.45 -7.83 -13.72
C GLU A 166 4.43 -8.19 -14.82
N SER A 167 3.43 -9.00 -14.47
CA SER A 167 2.33 -9.35 -15.38
C SER A 167 1.47 -8.15 -15.78
N LEU A 168 1.43 -7.09 -14.96
CA LEU A 168 0.78 -5.82 -15.30
C LEU A 168 1.64 -4.91 -16.20
N GLY A 169 2.91 -5.29 -16.43
CA GLY A 169 3.87 -4.58 -17.27
C GLY A 169 4.80 -3.62 -16.53
N TYR A 170 4.96 -3.78 -15.21
CA TYR A 170 5.76 -2.88 -14.37
C TYR A 170 6.81 -3.64 -13.57
N ASN A 171 7.76 -2.92 -12.96
CA ASN A 171 8.85 -3.55 -12.22
C ASN A 171 8.35 -4.04 -10.85
N GLY A 172 8.14 -5.35 -10.71
CA GLY A 172 7.69 -5.95 -9.45
C GLY A 172 8.68 -5.78 -8.31
N LYS A 173 9.98 -5.84 -8.59
CA LYS A 173 11.03 -5.67 -7.57
C LYS A 173 10.95 -4.30 -6.89
N LYS A 174 10.58 -3.25 -7.62
CA LYS A 174 10.32 -1.93 -7.01
C LYS A 174 9.22 -2.00 -5.94
N ALA A 175 8.12 -2.71 -6.25
CA ALA A 175 6.95 -2.80 -5.38
C ALA A 175 7.17 -3.61 -4.10
N VAL A 176 7.96 -4.70 -4.17
CA VAL A 176 8.16 -5.63 -3.04
C VAL A 176 9.44 -5.39 -2.24
N SER A 177 10.40 -4.64 -2.78
CA SER A 177 11.74 -4.48 -2.19
C SER A 177 12.15 -3.01 -2.11
N GLU A 178 12.32 -2.33 -3.25
CA GLU A 178 12.98 -1.01 -3.28
C GLU A 178 12.16 0.10 -2.61
N PHE A 179 10.87 0.23 -2.93
CA PHE A 179 10.02 1.25 -2.33
C PHE A 179 9.67 0.95 -0.86
N PRO A 180 9.32 -0.29 -0.47
CA PRO A 180 9.15 -0.62 0.95
C PRO A 180 10.40 -0.32 1.79
N GLU A 181 11.59 -0.63 1.28
CA GLU A 181 12.83 -0.32 1.99
C GLU A 181 13.05 1.19 2.18
N GLN A 182 12.67 2.00 1.19
CA GLN A 182 12.73 3.47 1.30
C GLN A 182 11.78 4.00 2.37
N ILE A 183 10.55 3.48 2.43
CA ILE A 183 9.54 3.87 3.41
C ILE A 183 10.02 3.54 4.82
N LYS A 184 10.54 2.32 5.04
CA LYS A 184 11.04 1.89 6.35
C LYS A 184 12.19 2.74 6.91
N ARG A 185 12.95 3.43 6.06
CA ARG A 185 14.13 4.22 6.46
C ARG A 185 13.80 5.68 6.83
N ARG A 186 12.56 6.11 6.67
CA ARG A 186 12.12 7.49 6.98
C ARG A 186 11.85 7.67 8.47
#